data_AF-A0A0E9X9C3-F1
#
_entry.id   AF-A0A0E9X9C3-F1
#
_cell.length_a   1.000
_cell.length_b   1.000
_cell.length_c   1.000
_cell.angle_alpha   90.00
_cell.angle_beta   90.00
_cell.angle_gamma   90.00
#
_symmetry.space_group_name_H-M   'P 1'
#
loop_
_entity.id
_entity.type
_entity.pdbx_description
1 polymer ?
#
loop_
_entity_poly.entity_id
_entity_poly.type
_entity_poly.pdbx_seq_one_letter_code
_entity_poly.pdbx_strand_id
1 'polypeptide(L)'
;MKRLGKIVSIVPVIAKADTLTLEERHEFKQRIRHDLQANGIRVYPQKEYDEDAEDRILNDKIREKIPFAVVGTDKEHQVNGNKVLGRKTKWGIIEVENVAHCEFANLRDLLIRSHLQDLKDVTHNIHYEIYRVRRLNESNVNGLGLSPLTPVNGTVDKSDAESNL
;
A
#
# COMPACT_ATOMS: atom_id res chain seq x y z
N MET A 1 1.53 -5.39 -6.17
CA MET A 1 0.86 -4.67 -5.05
C MET A 1 -0.50 -5.25 -4.66
N LYS A 2 -1.38 -5.69 -5.58
CA LYS A 2 -2.71 -6.27 -5.24
C LYS A 2 -2.72 -7.34 -4.14
N ARG A 3 -1.78 -8.29 -4.17
CA ARG A 3 -1.67 -9.33 -3.14
C ARG A 3 -1.25 -8.78 -1.78
N LEU A 4 -0.32 -7.83 -1.76
CA LEU A 4 0.21 -7.21 -0.54
C LEU A 4 -0.84 -6.33 0.15
N GLY A 5 -1.65 -5.58 -0.61
CA GLY A 5 -2.65 -4.66 -0.03
C GLY A 5 -3.81 -5.35 0.71
N LYS A 6 -3.82 -6.69 0.72
CA LYS A 6 -4.74 -7.50 1.52
C LYS A 6 -4.19 -7.90 2.89
N ILE A 7 -2.88 -7.79 3.10
CA ILE A 7 -2.19 -8.36 4.27
C ILE A 7 -1.25 -7.38 4.98
N VAL A 8 -0.92 -6.25 4.35
CA VAL A 8 -0.05 -5.22 4.93
C VAL A 8 -0.47 -3.82 4.49
N SER A 9 -0.10 -2.83 5.28
CA SER A 9 -0.21 -1.41 4.93
C SER A 9 0.86 -1.05 3.89
N ILE A 10 0.46 -0.37 2.80
CA ILE A 10 1.34 -0.02 1.69
C ILE A 10 1.42 1.50 1.56
N VAL A 11 2.64 2.04 1.65
CA VAL A 11 2.95 3.43 1.31
C VAL A 11 3.78 3.44 0.02
N PRO A 12 3.20 3.76 -1.14
CA PRO A 12 3.94 3.73 -2.40
C PRO A 12 4.85 4.96 -2.54
N VAL A 13 6.01 4.74 -3.15
CA VAL A 13 7.03 5.78 -3.38
C VAL A 13 7.51 5.72 -4.82
N ILE A 14 7.84 6.89 -5.39
CA ILE A 14 8.62 7.00 -6.63
C ILE A 14 10.09 7.06 -6.20
N ALA A 15 10.82 5.99 -6.49
CA ALA A 15 12.24 5.91 -6.19
C ALA A 15 13.07 6.76 -7.17
N LYS A 16 14.23 7.26 -6.72
CA LYS A 16 15.16 8.08 -7.53
C LYS A 16 14.43 9.22 -8.25
N ALA A 17 13.60 9.95 -7.51
CA ALA A 17 12.80 11.02 -8.06
C ALA A 17 13.63 12.17 -8.68
N ASP A 18 14.93 12.24 -8.38
CA ASP A 18 15.91 13.12 -9.02
C ASP A 18 16.12 12.82 -10.51
N THR A 19 15.61 11.70 -11.01
CA THR A 19 15.66 11.32 -12.44
C THR A 19 14.52 11.90 -13.27
N LEU A 20 13.53 12.53 -12.64
CA LEU A 20 12.35 13.10 -13.28
C LEU A 20 12.33 14.62 -13.08
N THR A 21 11.87 15.36 -14.08
CA THR A 21 11.55 16.79 -13.88
C THR A 21 10.31 16.95 -12.99
N LEU A 22 10.02 18.19 -12.56
CA LEU A 22 8.85 18.46 -11.72
C LEU A 22 7.54 18.14 -12.45
N GLU A 23 7.49 18.40 -13.76
CA GLU A 23 6.37 18.15 -14.65
C GLU A 23 6.17 16.64 -14.86
N GLU A 24 7.23 15.92 -15.23
CA GLU A 24 7.20 14.46 -15.42
C GLU A 24 6.79 13.75 -14.13
N ARG A 25 7.30 14.21 -12.99
CA ARG A 25 6.93 13.72 -11.66
C ARG A 25 5.45 13.94 -11.39
N HIS A 26 4.89 15.08 -11.77
CA HIS A 26 3.48 15.38 -11.58
C HIS A 26 2.59 14.44 -12.41
N GLU A 27 2.89 14.30 -13.70
CA GLU A 27 2.17 13.38 -14.59
C GLU A 27 2.30 11.93 -14.15
N PHE A 28 3.50 11.52 -13.71
CA PHE A 28 3.72 10.16 -13.24
C PHE A 28 2.94 9.86 -11.96
N LYS A 29 2.85 10.81 -11.03
CA LYS A 29 1.99 10.68 -9.84
C LYS A 29 0.52 10.48 -10.21
N GLN A 30 0.01 11.26 -11.16
CA GLN A 30 -1.37 11.13 -11.62
C GLN A 30 -1.64 9.75 -12.22
N ARG A 31 -0.75 9.27 -13.10
CA ARG A 31 -0.84 7.93 -13.67
C ARG A 31 -0.83 6.84 -12.61
N ILE A 32 0.09 6.90 -11.65
CA ILE A 32 0.14 5.92 -10.55
C ILE A 32 -1.15 5.94 -9.73
N ARG A 33 -1.70 7.11 -9.40
CA ARG A 33 -2.96 7.21 -8.65
C ARG A 33 -4.12 6.57 -9.42
N HIS A 34 -4.21 6.85 -10.71
CA HIS A 34 -5.21 6.24 -11.58
C HIS A 34 -5.07 4.72 -11.57
N ASP A 35 -3.86 4.20 -11.76
CA ASP A 35 -3.59 2.76 -11.77
C ASP A 35 -3.92 2.10 -10.43
N LEU A 36 -3.58 2.74 -9.30
CA LEU A 36 -3.91 2.24 -7.96
C LEU A 36 -5.42 2.09 -7.79
N GLN A 37 -6.19 3.10 -8.21
CA GLN A 37 -7.66 3.10 -8.13
C GLN A 37 -8.28 2.06 -9.08
N ALA A 38 -7.88 2.05 -10.36
CA ALA A 38 -8.39 1.11 -11.36
C ALA A 38 -8.14 -0.35 -10.97
N ASN A 39 -7.07 -0.60 -10.22
CA ASN A 39 -6.70 -1.93 -9.76
C ASN A 39 -7.22 -2.27 -8.34
N GLY A 40 -7.95 -1.37 -7.68
CA GLY A 40 -8.45 -1.56 -6.32
C GLY A 40 -7.33 -1.78 -5.30
N ILE A 41 -6.15 -1.16 -5.50
CA ILE A 41 -5.01 -1.29 -4.59
C ILE A 41 -5.21 -0.28 -3.46
N ARG A 42 -5.51 -0.79 -2.27
CA ARG A 42 -5.61 0.01 -1.06
C ARG A 42 -4.22 0.41 -0.57
N VAL A 43 -4.01 1.71 -0.43
CA VAL A 43 -2.77 2.31 0.08
C VAL A 43 -3.08 3.02 1.39
N TYR A 44 -2.07 3.10 2.25
CA TYR A 44 -2.14 3.77 3.53
C TYR A 44 -1.99 5.30 3.35
N PRO A 45 -2.76 6.14 4.06
CA PRO A 45 -3.86 5.79 4.99
C PRO A 45 -5.16 5.48 4.24
N GLN A 46 -5.88 4.41 4.64
CA GLN A 46 -7.14 4.00 4.00
C GLN A 46 -8.31 4.85 4.51
N LYS A 47 -9.18 5.32 3.59
CA LYS A 47 -10.36 6.16 3.92
C LYS A 47 -11.35 5.48 4.86
N GLU A 48 -11.39 4.16 4.83
CA GLU A 48 -12.30 3.34 5.65
C GLU A 48 -11.91 3.34 7.13
N TYR A 49 -10.69 3.79 7.47
CA TYR A 49 -10.14 3.77 8.82
C TYR A 49 -10.00 5.18 9.42
N ASP A 50 -10.54 6.22 8.76
CA ASP A 50 -10.58 7.56 9.34
C ASP A 50 -11.57 7.56 10.53
N GLU A 51 -11.09 7.85 11.74
CA GLU A 51 -11.90 7.79 12.98
C GLU A 51 -12.87 8.95 13.09
N ASP A 52 -12.40 10.17 12.77
CA ASP A 52 -13.17 11.40 12.82
C ASP A 52 -12.88 12.37 11.65
N ALA A 53 -13.51 13.54 11.69
CA ALA A 53 -13.38 14.54 10.63
C ALA A 53 -11.99 15.20 10.60
N GLU A 54 -11.30 15.33 11.74
CA GLU A 54 -9.96 15.91 11.81
C GLU A 54 -8.94 14.94 11.22
N ASP A 55 -9.03 13.67 11.59
CA ASP A 55 -8.23 12.57 11.04
C ASP A 55 -8.41 12.46 9.53
N ARG A 56 -9.65 12.53 9.06
CA ARG A 56 -9.94 12.52 7.61
C ARG A 56 -9.23 13.67 6.88
N ILE A 57 -9.27 14.88 7.42
CA ILE A 57 -8.61 16.05 6.82
C ILE A 57 -7.09 15.87 6.81
N LEU A 58 -6.51 15.33 7.89
CA LEU A 58 -5.08 15.06 7.97
C LEU A 58 -4.66 13.99 6.95
N ASN A 59 -5.41 12.89 6.89
CA ASN A 59 -5.14 11.76 6.00
C ASN A 59 -5.35 12.12 4.53
N ASP A 60 -6.31 12.97 4.19
CA ASP A 60 -6.51 13.46 2.82
C ASP A 60 -5.29 14.25 2.32
N LYS A 61 -4.67 15.10 3.15
CA LYS A 61 -3.41 15.78 2.81
C LYS A 61 -2.25 14.82 2.52
N ILE A 62 -2.22 13.66 3.19
CA ILE A 62 -1.21 12.62 2.96
C ILE A 62 -1.52 11.90 1.64
N ARG A 63 -2.77 11.50 1.42
CA ARG A 63 -3.23 10.82 0.19
C ARG A 63 -2.95 11.66 -1.06
N GLU A 64 -3.11 12.98 -0.97
CA GLU A 64 -2.78 13.92 -2.05
C GLU A 64 -1.29 13.95 -2.42
N LYS A 65 -0.40 13.59 -1.49
CA LYS A 65 1.05 13.56 -1.73
C LYS A 65 1.52 12.21 -2.26
N ILE A 66 0.79 11.13 -1.95
CA ILE A 66 1.10 9.76 -2.36
C ILE A 66 0.95 9.60 -3.89
N PRO A 67 1.87 8.92 -4.59
CA PRO A 67 3.11 8.34 -4.07
C PRO A 67 4.18 9.41 -3.76
N PHE A 68 4.96 9.22 -2.68
CA PHE A 68 6.04 10.14 -2.32
C PHE A 68 7.21 10.01 -3.30
N ALA A 69 7.65 11.13 -3.85
CA ALA A 69 8.79 11.19 -4.76
C ALA A 69 10.07 11.44 -3.97
N VAL A 70 10.83 10.36 -3.75
CA VAL A 70 11.95 10.34 -2.81
C VAL A 70 13.29 10.16 -3.50
N VAL A 71 14.31 10.75 -2.88
CA VAL A 71 15.71 10.57 -3.24
C VAL A 71 16.39 9.97 -2.01
N GLY A 72 17.13 8.88 -2.20
CA GLY A 72 17.88 8.23 -1.13
C GLY A 72 19.37 8.60 -1.19
N THR A 73 19.99 8.75 -0.03
CA THR A 73 21.44 8.91 0.13
C THR A 73 21.89 8.35 1.46
N ASP A 74 23.13 7.87 1.52
CA ASP A 74 23.89 7.48 2.71
C ASP A 74 25.06 8.44 2.98
N LYS A 75 25.18 9.52 2.18
CA LYS A 75 26.30 10.47 2.23
C LYS A 75 25.89 11.82 2.78
N GLU A 76 26.77 12.36 3.61
CA GLU A 76 26.71 13.74 4.08
C GLU A 76 27.59 14.65 3.23
N HIS A 77 27.13 15.87 3.04
CA HIS A 77 27.87 16.93 2.38
C HIS A 77 27.73 18.24 3.15
N GLN A 78 28.70 19.14 2.99
CA GLN A 78 28.65 20.46 3.61
C GLN A 78 28.05 21.47 2.63
N VAL A 79 26.93 22.09 3.00
CA VAL A 79 26.22 23.12 2.22
C VAL A 79 25.96 24.30 3.15
N ASN A 80 26.42 25.50 2.77
CA ASN A 80 26.29 26.72 3.58
C ASN A 80 26.79 26.57 5.04
N GLY A 81 27.86 25.80 5.23
CA GLY A 81 28.44 25.51 6.56
C GLY A 81 27.78 24.35 7.31
N ASN A 82 26.57 23.92 6.94
CA ASN A 82 25.83 22.84 7.59
C ASN A 82 26.11 21.50 6.94
N LYS A 83 26.19 20.44 7.76
CA LYS A 83 26.21 19.05 7.26
C LYS A 83 24.79 18.62 6.93
N VAL A 84 24.56 18.23 5.69
CA VAL A 84 23.26 17.80 5.17
C VAL A 84 23.40 16.46 4.47
N LEU A 85 22.40 15.60 4.64
CA LEU A 85 22.28 14.37 3.85
C LEU A 85 21.91 14.75 2.42
N GLY A 86 22.77 14.42 1.46
CA GLY A 86 22.54 14.80 0.07
C GLY A 86 23.14 13.84 -0.94
N ARG A 87 22.61 13.90 -2.16
CA ARG A 87 23.13 13.18 -3.32
C ARG A 87 23.89 14.16 -4.21
N LYS A 88 25.22 13.99 -4.30
CA LYS A 88 26.05 14.81 -5.20
C LYS A 88 25.89 14.37 -6.65
N THR A 89 25.59 15.33 -7.52
CA THR A 89 25.50 15.18 -8.97
C THR A 89 26.53 16.09 -9.66
N LYS A 90 26.58 16.07 -11.00
CA LYS A 90 27.39 17.02 -11.78
C LYS A 90 26.87 18.46 -11.68
N TRP A 91 25.59 18.64 -11.36
CA TRP A 91 24.89 19.93 -11.38
C TRP A 91 24.73 20.55 -9.99
N GLY A 92 25.02 19.80 -8.92
CA GLY A 92 24.85 20.28 -7.56
C GLY A 92 24.60 19.14 -6.58
N ILE A 93 24.18 19.50 -5.37
CA ILE A 93 23.87 18.57 -4.29
C ILE A 93 22.37 18.60 -4.05
N ILE A 94 21.74 17.43 -4.19
CA ILE A 94 20.32 17.27 -3.89
C ILE A 94 20.21 16.93 -2.42
N GLU A 95 19.87 17.91 -1.61
CA GLU A 95 19.58 17.73 -0.18
C GLU A 95 18.31 16.90 0.01
N VAL A 96 18.44 15.73 0.65
CA VAL A 96 17.35 14.75 0.77
C VAL A 96 16.30 15.20 1.78
N GLU A 97 16.69 15.94 2.82
CA GLU A 97 15.73 16.45 3.82
C GLU A 97 15.06 17.77 3.41
N ASN A 98 15.50 18.38 2.31
CA ASN A 98 14.93 19.63 1.82
C ASN A 98 13.67 19.35 0.98
N VAL A 99 12.51 19.85 1.44
CA VAL A 99 11.20 19.68 0.78
C VAL A 99 11.13 20.32 -0.60
N ALA A 100 12.01 21.28 -0.91
CA ALA A 100 12.12 21.86 -2.24
C ALA A 100 12.75 20.88 -3.26
N HIS A 101 13.56 19.92 -2.80
CA HIS A 101 14.24 18.96 -3.66
C HIS A 101 13.50 17.64 -3.79
N CYS A 102 13.01 17.07 -2.68
CA CYS A 102 12.24 15.84 -2.71
C CYS A 102 11.30 15.70 -1.52
N GLU A 103 10.46 14.67 -1.54
CA GLU A 103 9.42 14.46 -0.53
C GLU A 103 9.83 13.45 0.55
N PHE A 104 11.13 13.17 0.68
CA PHE A 104 11.64 12.24 1.69
C PHE A 104 11.29 12.68 3.12
N ALA A 105 11.39 13.99 3.43
CA ALA A 105 11.00 14.51 4.73
C ALA A 105 9.54 14.17 5.06
N ASN A 106 8.63 14.26 4.09
CA ASN A 106 7.22 13.93 4.26
C ASN A 106 7.02 12.44 4.54
N LEU A 107 7.75 11.57 3.82
CA LEU A 107 7.70 10.12 4.05
C LEU A 107 8.25 9.75 5.43
N ARG A 108 9.39 10.33 5.83
CA ARG A 108 9.98 10.12 7.16
C ARG A 108 9.00 10.53 8.25
N ASP A 109 8.45 11.74 8.13
CA ASP A 109 7.56 12.29 9.15
C ASP A 109 6.27 11.45 9.28
N LEU A 110 5.72 10.96 8.17
CA LEU A 110 4.64 9.97 8.18
C LEU A 110 5.03 8.72 8.98
N LEU A 111 6.14 8.07 8.60
CA LEU A 111 6.50 6.75 9.11
C LEU A 111 6.93 6.75 10.57
N ILE A 112 7.67 7.76 11.03
CA ILE A 112 8.33 7.73 12.34
C ILE A 112 7.91 8.85 13.30
N ARG A 113 7.13 9.85 12.85
CA ARG A 113 6.68 10.94 13.73
C ARG A 113 5.18 10.95 13.95
N SER A 114 4.38 11.01 12.89
CA SER A 114 2.94 11.26 13.02
C SER A 114 2.10 9.98 13.00
N HIS A 115 2.42 8.98 12.16
CA HIS A 115 1.52 7.85 11.89
C HIS A 115 2.10 6.48 12.28
N LEU A 116 3.21 6.45 13.02
CA LEU A 116 3.84 5.18 13.45
C LEU A 116 2.87 4.32 14.28
N GLN A 117 2.12 4.94 15.19
CA GLN A 117 1.21 4.23 16.07
C GLN A 117 -0.01 3.72 15.29
N ASP A 118 -0.65 4.54 14.46
CA ASP A 118 -1.74 4.11 13.60
C ASP A 118 -1.34 2.98 12.63
N LEU A 119 -0.14 3.05 12.05
CA LEU A 119 0.40 1.94 11.23
C LEU A 119 0.48 0.62 12.01
N LYS A 120 0.85 0.66 13.30
CA LYS A 120 0.87 -0.52 14.17
C LYS A 120 -0.55 -0.99 14.49
N ASP A 121 -1.47 -0.07 14.76
CA ASP A 121 -2.84 -0.39 15.13
C ASP A 121 -3.60 -1.00 13.96
N VAL A 122 -3.49 -0.45 12.75
CA VAL A 122 -4.00 -1.06 11.52
C VAL A 122 -3.38 -2.45 11.31
N THR A 123 -2.07 -2.60 11.56
CA THR A 123 -1.41 -3.91 11.41
C THR A 123 -1.93 -4.94 12.40
N HIS A 124 -2.11 -4.55 13.67
CA HIS A 124 -2.54 -5.46 14.72
C HIS A 124 -4.05 -5.78 14.64
N ASN A 125 -4.88 -4.74 14.58
CA ASN A 125 -6.33 -4.88 14.68
C ASN A 125 -6.99 -5.30 13.37
N ILE A 126 -6.35 -5.08 12.23
CA ILE A 126 -6.92 -5.39 10.91
C ILE A 126 -6.13 -6.51 10.25
N HIS A 127 -4.88 -6.28 9.85
CA HIS A 127 -4.13 -7.25 9.05
C HIS A 127 -3.88 -8.55 9.81
N TYR A 128 -3.45 -8.46 11.06
CA TYR A 128 -3.21 -9.62 11.91
C TYR A 128 -4.50 -10.33 12.32
N GLU A 129 -5.56 -9.61 12.71
CA GLU A 129 -6.84 -10.25 13.07
C GLU A 129 -7.51 -10.97 11.88
N ILE A 130 -7.45 -10.41 10.67
CA ILE A 130 -7.89 -11.10 9.44
C ILE A 130 -7.12 -12.42 9.25
N TYR A 131 -5.79 -12.37 9.43
CA TYR A 131 -4.95 -13.56 9.36
C TYR A 131 -5.30 -14.57 10.45
N ARG A 132 -5.49 -14.11 11.69
CA ARG A 132 -5.80 -14.94 12.86
C ARG A 132 -7.12 -15.68 12.68
N VAL A 133 -8.19 -14.98 12.28
CA VAL A 133 -9.50 -15.59 12.00
C VAL A 133 -9.37 -16.65 10.90
N ARG A 134 -8.66 -16.33 9.81
CA ARG A 134 -8.42 -17.29 8.73
C ARG A 134 -7.71 -18.55 9.23
N ARG A 135 -6.65 -18.40 10.03
CA ARG A 135 -5.89 -19.53 10.58
C ARG A 135 -6.68 -20.37 11.56
N LEU A 136 -7.49 -19.76 12.42
CA LEU A 136 -8.35 -20.48 13.35
C LEU A 136 -9.41 -21.30 12.60
N ASN A 137 -9.99 -20.75 11.53
CA ASN A 137 -10.96 -21.47 10.71
C ASN A 137 -10.32 -22.64 9.94
N GLU A 138 -9.13 -22.44 9.36
CA GLU A 138 -8.36 -23.53 8.72
C GLU A 138 -8.06 -24.65 9.74
N SER A 139 -7.67 -24.29 10.96
CA SER A 139 -7.42 -25.24 12.06
C SER A 139 -8.67 -26.01 12.47
N ASN A 140 -9.82 -25.34 12.59
CA ASN A 140 -11.08 -25.97 12.96
C ASN A 140 -11.60 -26.95 11.90
N VAL A 141 -11.45 -26.62 10.61
CA VAL A 141 -11.79 -27.55 9.51
C VAL A 141 -10.92 -28.79 9.56
N ASN A 142 -9.61 -28.64 9.83
CA ASN A 142 -8.69 -29.76 9.96
C ASN A 142 -8.90 -30.57 11.25
N GLY A 143 -9.35 -29.95 12.34
CA GLY A 143 -9.63 -30.60 13.63
C GLY A 143 -10.98 -31.31 13.71
N LEU A 144 -11.95 -30.93 12.88
CA LEU A 144 -13.29 -31.54 12.83
C LEU A 144 -13.43 -32.69 11.82
N GLY A 145 -12.37 -33.03 11.07
CA GLY A 145 -12.41 -34.15 10.11
C GLY A 145 -13.45 -34.00 8.98
N LEU A 146 -14.06 -32.82 8.84
CA LEU A 146 -15.04 -32.54 7.79
C LEU A 146 -14.28 -32.17 6.51
N SER A 147 -14.06 -33.20 5.69
CA SER A 147 -13.63 -33.02 4.30
C SER A 147 -14.64 -32.12 3.57
N PRO A 148 -14.21 -31.22 2.66
CA PRO A 148 -15.14 -30.43 1.89
C PRO A 148 -15.99 -31.36 1.03
N LEU A 149 -17.31 -31.35 1.24
CA LEU A 149 -18.27 -32.04 0.38
C LEU A 149 -18.11 -31.49 -1.04
N THR A 150 -17.44 -32.24 -1.90
CA THR A 150 -17.50 -32.06 -3.34
C THR A 150 -18.92 -32.36 -3.82
N PRO A 151 -19.53 -31.54 -4.69
CA PRO A 151 -20.83 -31.88 -5.27
C PRO A 151 -20.64 -33.06 -6.22
N VAL A 152 -21.21 -34.21 -5.86
CA VAL A 152 -21.27 -35.40 -6.73
C VAL A 152 -22.19 -35.08 -7.90
N ASN A 153 -21.60 -34.96 -9.08
CA ASN A 153 -22.32 -34.93 -10.34
C ASN A 153 -22.77 -36.38 -10.63
N GLY A 154 -24.04 -36.68 -10.34
CA GLY A 154 -24.66 -37.97 -10.63
C GLY A 154 -25.29 -37.98 -12.01
N THR A 155 -24.56 -38.49 -13.00
CA THR A 155 -25.15 -39.02 -14.24
C THR A 155 -25.98 -40.25 -13.89
N VAL A 156 -27.30 -40.15 -13.97
CA VAL A 156 -28.19 -41.32 -14.03
C VAL A 156 -28.59 -41.49 -15.48
N ASP A 157 -27.95 -42.45 -16.11
CA ASP A 157 -28.38 -43.07 -17.35
C ASP A 157 -29.49 -44.08 -17.00
N LYS A 158 -30.67 -43.95 -17.62
CA LYS A 158 -31.59 -45.07 -17.86
C LYS A 158 -32.62 -44.71 -18.93
N SER A 159 -32.51 -45.44 -20.02
CA SER A 159 -33.48 -45.64 -21.09
C SER A 159 -34.81 -46.19 -20.55
N ASP A 160 -35.94 -45.75 -21.11
CA ASP A 160 -36.69 -46.50 -22.15
C ASP A 160 -38.12 -45.95 -22.37
N ALA A 161 -38.43 -45.82 -23.67
CA ALA A 161 -39.68 -46.13 -24.37
C ALA A 161 -41.02 -45.39 -24.09
N GLU A 162 -41.46 -44.72 -25.16
CA GLU A 162 -42.79 -44.78 -25.82
C GLU A 162 -44.06 -44.19 -25.17
N SER A 163 -44.64 -43.18 -25.84
CA SER A 163 -45.96 -43.23 -26.54
C SER A 163 -46.44 -41.80 -26.88
N ASN A 164 -46.37 -41.38 -28.15
CA ASN A 164 -47.50 -41.27 -29.10
C ASN A 164 -48.73 -40.51 -28.58
N LEU A 165 -48.83 -39.20 -28.84
CA LEU A 165 -49.66 -38.61 -29.91
C LEU A 165 -49.33 -37.12 -30.08
#